data_AF-A0A1V4DM59-F1
#
_entry.id   AF-A0A1V4DM59-F1
#
_cell.length_a   1.000
_cell.length_b   1.000
_cell.length_c   1.000
_cell.angle_alpha   90.00
_cell.angle_beta   90.00
_cell.angle_gamma   90.00
#
_symmetry.space_group_name_H-M   'P 1'
#
loop_
_entity.id
_entity.type
_entity.pdbx_description
1 polymer ?
#
loop_
_entity_poly.entity_id
_entity_poly.type
_entity_poly.pdbx_seq_one_letter_code
_entity_poly.pdbx_strand_id
1 'polypeptide(L)'
;MNGAAPGHGGGFRLLRHETAGRSARQELPKVGVPVEMVAQEPMKERLRQAGGRMGWTYKGQSLCVSGATSGATCGHVVDGKYTEICGEDIYGNNECYDDMISAKRPLGSTAGGDSGAPVFELTGDSSVARAMGSHTGSIRTTSIFGSKSEWTIFQDFGTATRDFPGLEPYLGFDKDPV
;
A
#
# COMPACT_ATOMS: atom_id res chain seq x y z
N MET A 1 -4.64 -40.33 52.72
CA MET A 1 -5.93 -39.81 52.25
C MET A 1 -5.83 -39.62 50.75
N ASN A 2 -6.72 -40.31 50.04
CA ASN A 2 -6.83 -40.35 48.59
C ASN A 2 -7.40 -39.04 48.03
N GLY A 3 -7.01 -38.67 46.81
CA GLY A 3 -7.62 -37.54 46.10
C GLY A 3 -7.01 -37.28 44.73
N ALA A 4 -7.07 -38.26 43.84
CA ALA A 4 -6.83 -38.06 42.41
C ALA A 4 -8.06 -37.42 41.76
N ALA A 5 -7.87 -36.30 41.05
CA ALA A 5 -8.90 -35.65 40.25
C ALA A 5 -8.76 -36.05 38.77
N PRO A 6 -9.88 -36.15 38.01
CA PRO A 6 -9.93 -36.83 36.72
C PRO A 6 -9.47 -35.95 35.55
N GLY A 7 -8.87 -36.61 34.55
CA GLY A 7 -8.46 -36.00 33.29
C GLY A 7 -9.63 -35.64 32.39
N HIS A 8 -9.55 -34.45 31.79
CA HIS A 8 -10.40 -34.06 30.67
C HIS A 8 -9.76 -34.51 29.36
N GLY A 9 -10.25 -35.62 28.82
CA GLY A 9 -10.00 -36.05 27.45
C GLY A 9 -10.83 -35.22 26.46
N GLY A 10 -10.26 -34.14 25.95
CA GLY A 10 -10.79 -33.41 24.80
C GLY A 10 -10.39 -34.12 23.51
N GLY A 11 -11.24 -35.02 23.01
CA GLY A 11 -11.06 -35.67 21.71
C GLY A 11 -11.18 -34.67 20.57
N PHE A 12 -10.04 -34.24 20.01
CA PHE A 12 -10.00 -33.46 18.78
C PHE A 12 -10.28 -34.40 17.60
N ARG A 13 -11.53 -34.42 17.14
CA ARG A 13 -11.98 -35.21 16.00
C ARG A 13 -11.52 -34.49 14.72
N LEU A 14 -10.40 -34.93 14.14
CA LEU A 14 -9.99 -34.55 12.79
C LEU A 14 -11.07 -35.02 11.80
N LEU A 15 -11.91 -34.11 11.35
CA LEU A 15 -12.72 -34.32 10.15
C LEU A 15 -11.78 -34.24 8.95
N ARG A 16 -11.35 -35.41 8.47
CA ARG A 16 -10.77 -35.55 7.13
C ARG A 16 -11.86 -35.17 6.12
N HIS A 17 -11.77 -33.98 5.56
CA HIS A 17 -12.44 -33.66 4.31
C HIS A 17 -11.68 -34.39 3.19
N GLU A 18 -12.12 -35.60 2.86
CA GLU A 18 -11.84 -36.19 1.55
C GLU A 18 -12.52 -35.31 0.49
N THR A 19 -11.75 -34.39 -0.09
CA THR A 19 -12.16 -33.69 -1.31
C THR A 19 -11.95 -34.67 -2.46
N ALA A 20 -13.00 -35.41 -2.79
CA ALA A 20 -13.08 -36.19 -4.01
C ALA A 20 -12.87 -35.24 -5.20
N GLY A 21 -11.70 -35.33 -5.83
CA GLY A 21 -11.39 -34.67 -7.09
C GLY A 21 -12.26 -35.22 -8.21
N ARG A 22 -13.49 -34.72 -8.34
CA ARG A 22 -14.25 -34.82 -9.58
C ARG A 22 -13.72 -33.75 -10.51
N SER A 23 -12.88 -34.16 -11.45
CA SER A 23 -12.59 -33.40 -12.67
C SER A 23 -13.89 -33.35 -13.50
N ALA A 24 -14.77 -32.43 -13.15
CA ALA A 24 -15.87 -32.04 -14.00
C ALA A 24 -15.29 -31.08 -15.04
N ARG A 25 -14.91 -31.60 -16.21
CA ARG A 25 -14.89 -30.79 -17.44
C ARG A 25 -16.33 -30.39 -17.71
N GLN A 26 -16.79 -29.35 -17.04
CA GLN A 26 -18.04 -28.69 -17.36
C GLN A 26 -17.78 -27.97 -18.68
N GLU A 27 -18.29 -28.53 -19.79
CA GLU A 27 -18.31 -27.82 -21.05
C GLU A 27 -19.02 -26.49 -20.82
N LEU A 28 -18.30 -25.39 -21.08
CA LEU A 28 -18.85 -24.05 -20.99
C LEU A 28 -20.10 -23.99 -21.87
N PRO A 29 -21.23 -23.45 -21.37
CA PRO A 29 -22.41 -23.28 -22.19
C PRO A 29 -22.02 -22.47 -23.43
N LYS A 30 -22.30 -23.00 -24.62
CA LYS A 30 -22.18 -22.28 -25.89
C LYS A 30 -23.27 -21.20 -25.93
N VAL A 31 -23.02 -20.12 -25.19
CA VAL A 31 -23.83 -18.91 -25.22
C VAL A 31 -23.51 -18.24 -26.55
N GLY A 32 -24.36 -18.49 -27.55
CA GLY A 32 -24.30 -17.88 -28.88
C GLY A 32 -24.66 -16.39 -28.88
N VAL A 33 -24.26 -15.65 -27.86
CA VAL A 33 -24.37 -14.19 -27.84
C VAL A 33 -23.18 -13.67 -28.66
N PRO A 34 -23.41 -12.85 -29.69
CA PRO A 34 -22.31 -12.21 -30.39
C PRO A 34 -21.52 -11.38 -29.39
N VAL A 35 -20.31 -11.81 -29.06
CA VAL A 35 -19.36 -10.98 -28.34
C VAL A 35 -18.81 -10.01 -29.37
N GLU A 36 -19.39 -8.81 -29.42
CA GLU A 36 -18.73 -7.70 -30.09
C GLU A 36 -17.42 -7.46 -29.35
N MET A 37 -16.30 -7.82 -29.98
CA MET A 37 -14.99 -7.46 -29.48
C MET A 37 -14.85 -5.95 -29.64
N VAL A 38 -15.32 -5.20 -28.65
CA VAL A 38 -14.99 -3.79 -28.53
C VAL A 38 -13.49 -3.75 -28.33
N ALA A 39 -12.76 -3.34 -29.37
CA ALA A 39 -11.34 -3.09 -29.27
C ALA A 39 -11.15 -2.14 -28.09
N GLN A 40 -10.50 -2.63 -27.03
CA GLN A 40 -10.10 -1.73 -25.95
C GLN A 40 -9.17 -0.71 -26.59
N GLU A 41 -9.51 0.57 -26.45
CA GLU A 41 -8.60 1.63 -26.89
C GLU A 41 -7.21 1.35 -26.31
N PRO A 42 -6.15 1.58 -27.10
CA PRO A 42 -4.79 1.32 -26.64
C PRO A 42 -4.59 1.98 -25.28
N MET A 43 -4.05 1.22 -24.32
CA MET A 43 -3.90 1.60 -22.91
C MET A 43 -3.35 3.03 -22.71
N LYS A 44 -2.52 3.48 -23.66
CA LYS A 44 -1.94 4.83 -23.75
C LYS A 44 -3.00 5.94 -23.84
N GLU A 45 -4.07 5.75 -24.60
CA GLU A 45 -5.14 6.75 -24.76
C GLU A 45 -6.07 6.79 -23.53
N ARG A 46 -6.31 5.62 -22.91
CA ARG A 46 -7.04 5.53 -21.64
C ARG A 46 -6.30 6.19 -20.49
N LEU A 47 -4.98 6.03 -20.39
CA LEU A 47 -4.15 6.70 -19.37
C LEU A 47 -4.12 8.22 -19.60
N ARG A 48 -4.13 8.66 -20.87
CA ARG A 48 -4.23 10.08 -21.25
C ARG A 48 -5.59 10.69 -20.88
N GLN A 49 -6.69 9.97 -21.10
CA GLN A 49 -8.05 10.42 -20.81
C GLN A 49 -8.45 10.27 -19.33
N ALA A 50 -7.91 9.28 -18.62
CA ALA A 50 -8.22 9.04 -17.20
C ALA A 50 -7.63 10.10 -16.27
N GLY A 51 -6.74 10.97 -16.76
CA GLY A 51 -6.13 12.02 -15.93
C GLY A 51 -5.44 11.49 -14.67
N GLY A 52 -5.14 10.18 -14.65
CA GLY A 52 -4.50 9.47 -13.55
C GLY A 52 -3.04 9.89 -13.50
N ARG A 53 -2.81 11.09 -12.99
CA ARG A 53 -1.47 11.62 -12.77
C ARG A 53 -0.91 10.93 -11.55
N MET A 54 -0.34 9.74 -11.75
CA MET A 54 0.72 9.26 -10.85
C MET A 54 1.69 10.43 -10.69
N GLY A 55 2.12 10.70 -9.47
CA GLY A 55 3.01 11.81 -9.18
C GLY A 55 4.35 11.31 -8.67
N TRP A 56 5.41 12.01 -9.04
CA TRP A 56 6.66 11.97 -8.30
C TRP A 56 6.52 12.75 -7.01
N THR A 57 7.14 12.26 -5.95
CA THR A 57 7.26 13.04 -4.73
C THR A 57 8.48 13.93 -4.73
N TYR A 58 8.40 15.03 -3.99
CA TYR A 58 9.54 15.95 -3.82
C TYR A 58 9.59 16.50 -2.40
N LYS A 59 10.79 16.91 -1.97
CA LYS A 59 11.01 17.39 -0.60
C LYS A 59 10.21 18.65 -0.32
N GLY A 60 9.56 18.68 0.84
CA GLY A 60 8.68 19.77 1.26
C GLY A 60 7.25 19.66 0.72
N GLN A 61 6.95 18.66 -0.12
CA GLN A 61 5.58 18.40 -0.56
C GLN A 61 4.70 17.99 0.64
N SER A 62 3.49 18.53 0.71
CA SER A 62 2.48 18.16 1.71
C SER A 62 1.54 17.11 1.12
N LEU A 63 1.41 15.99 1.82
CA LEU A 63 0.64 14.82 1.41
C LEU A 63 -0.45 14.48 2.42
N CYS A 64 -1.37 13.64 1.97
CA CYS A 64 -2.39 12.98 2.75
C CYS A 64 -2.26 11.46 2.64
N VAL A 65 -2.72 10.75 3.67
CA VAL A 65 -2.82 9.29 3.73
C VAL A 65 -4.25 8.93 4.12
N SER A 66 -4.88 7.99 3.42
CA SER A 66 -6.22 7.50 3.78
C SER A 66 -6.19 6.07 4.28
N GLY A 67 -5.94 5.90 5.58
CA GLY A 67 -5.84 4.62 6.26
C GLY A 67 -7.20 4.01 6.62
N ALA A 68 -7.27 2.68 6.68
CA ALA A 68 -8.46 1.97 7.12
C ALA A 68 -8.76 2.16 8.62
N THR A 69 -7.72 2.40 9.42
CA THR A 69 -7.81 2.59 10.88
C THR A 69 -7.86 4.07 11.23
N SER A 70 -7.00 4.87 10.60
CA SER A 70 -6.85 6.29 10.96
C SER A 70 -7.70 7.25 10.12
N GLY A 71 -8.36 6.74 9.08
CA GLY A 71 -9.07 7.57 8.11
C GLY A 71 -8.11 8.44 7.27
N ALA A 72 -8.64 9.53 6.71
CA ALA A 72 -7.86 10.49 5.94
C ALA A 72 -7.13 11.48 6.85
N THR A 73 -5.81 11.47 6.84
CA THR A 73 -4.96 12.42 7.57
C THR A 73 -4.04 13.16 6.60
N CYS A 74 -3.95 14.49 6.74
CA CYS A 74 -3.19 15.36 5.85
C CYS A 74 -2.11 16.14 6.61
N GLY A 75 -1.20 16.77 5.86
CA GLY A 75 -0.09 17.55 6.42
C GLY A 75 1.17 16.72 6.68
N HIS A 76 1.30 15.60 5.96
CA HIS A 76 2.53 14.80 5.95
C HIS A 76 3.53 15.48 5.03
N VAL A 77 4.64 16.00 5.56
CA VAL A 77 5.61 16.78 4.77
C VAL A 77 6.79 15.89 4.39
N VAL A 78 6.97 15.65 3.09
CA VAL A 78 8.07 14.84 2.54
C VAL A 78 9.41 15.44 2.97
N ASP A 79 10.28 14.64 3.59
CA ASP A 79 11.60 15.08 4.03
C ASP A 79 12.76 14.25 3.44
N GLY A 80 12.47 13.04 2.95
CA GLY A 80 13.45 12.12 2.35
C GLY A 80 14.49 11.61 3.36
N LYS A 81 14.16 11.60 4.66
CA LYS A 81 15.07 11.15 5.72
C LYS A 81 15.33 9.64 5.69
N TYR A 82 14.32 8.83 5.35
CA TYR A 82 14.45 7.38 5.28
C TYR A 82 14.20 6.93 3.85
N THR A 83 15.27 6.49 3.18
CA THR A 83 15.25 5.93 1.81
C THR A 83 15.43 4.42 1.79
N GLU A 84 15.89 3.86 2.89
CA GLU A 84 16.07 2.43 3.12
C GLU A 84 15.55 2.08 4.52
N ILE A 85 14.85 0.95 4.66
CA ILE A 85 14.44 0.40 5.95
C ILE A 85 14.77 -1.09 5.98
N CYS A 86 15.59 -1.48 6.95
CA CYS A 86 15.90 -2.88 7.22
C CYS A 86 15.22 -3.36 8.50
N GLY A 87 14.80 -4.63 8.51
CA GLY A 87 14.22 -5.29 9.66
C GLY A 87 14.03 -6.78 9.43
N GLU A 88 13.62 -7.50 10.47
CA GLU A 88 13.26 -8.91 10.35
C GLU A 88 11.81 -9.05 9.87
N ASP A 89 11.59 -9.95 8.91
CA ASP A 89 10.25 -10.39 8.50
C ASP A 89 9.56 -11.20 9.62
N ILE A 90 8.32 -11.66 9.37
CA ILE A 90 7.57 -12.47 10.34
C ILE A 90 8.19 -13.85 10.61
N TYR A 91 9.20 -14.25 9.84
CA TYR A 91 9.92 -15.52 9.95
C TYR A 91 11.34 -15.34 10.54
N GLY A 92 11.75 -14.10 10.85
CA GLY A 92 13.08 -13.78 11.38
C GLY A 92 14.17 -13.60 10.31
N ASN A 93 13.81 -13.51 9.03
CA ASN A 93 14.78 -13.20 7.98
C ASN A 93 15.00 -11.69 7.91
N ASN A 94 16.26 -11.25 7.86
CA ASN A 94 16.56 -9.84 7.66
C ASN A 94 16.25 -9.43 6.21
N GLU A 95 15.38 -8.45 6.04
CA GLU A 95 15.00 -7.84 4.77
C GLU A 95 15.26 -6.34 4.82
N CYS A 96 15.69 -5.79 3.69
CA CYS A 96 15.83 -4.35 3.49
C CYS A 96 14.92 -3.92 2.34
N TYR A 97 14.24 -2.79 2.54
CA TYR A 97 13.36 -2.17 1.58
C TYR A 97 13.99 -0.85 1.15
N ASP A 98 14.38 -0.77 -0.11
CA ASP A 98 14.96 0.42 -0.75
C ASP A 98 13.88 1.29 -1.39
N ASP A 99 14.30 2.47 -1.89
CA ASP A 99 13.46 3.45 -2.60
C ASP A 99 12.22 3.87 -1.80
N MET A 100 12.37 3.92 -0.47
CA MET A 100 11.32 4.39 0.42
C MET A 100 11.29 5.93 0.44
N ILE A 101 10.10 6.50 0.60
CA ILE A 101 9.93 7.92 0.84
C ILE A 101 9.42 8.12 2.26
N SER A 102 10.02 9.07 2.97
CA SER A 102 9.55 9.50 4.28
C SER A 102 8.93 10.88 4.26
N ALA A 103 7.81 10.99 4.98
CA ALA A 103 7.15 12.25 5.26
C ALA A 103 6.91 12.44 6.76
N LYS A 104 7.38 13.56 7.30
CA LYS A 104 7.19 13.92 8.71
C LYS A 104 5.74 14.32 8.97
N ARG A 105 5.18 13.93 10.11
CA ARG A 105 3.75 14.12 10.40
C ARG A 105 3.45 14.40 11.88
N PRO A 106 2.23 14.86 12.20
CA PRO A 106 1.75 14.90 13.59
C PRO A 106 1.68 13.49 14.20
N LEU A 107 1.93 13.40 15.50
CA LEU A 107 1.91 12.12 16.21
C LEU A 107 0.51 11.47 16.14
N GLY A 108 0.47 10.18 15.85
CA GLY A 108 -0.76 9.38 15.79
C GLY A 108 -1.58 9.52 14.50
N SER A 109 -1.00 10.09 13.44
CA SER A 109 -1.70 10.30 12.16
C SER A 109 -1.81 9.05 11.26
N THR A 110 -1.08 7.97 11.56
CA THR A 110 -1.46 6.60 11.12
C THR A 110 -1.27 5.59 12.26
N ALA A 111 -1.87 4.42 12.08
CA ALA A 111 -1.87 3.30 13.00
C ALA A 111 -1.58 1.99 12.25
N GLY A 112 -1.34 0.92 13.02
CA GLY A 112 -1.32 -0.43 12.44
C GLY A 112 -2.66 -0.74 11.77
N GLY A 113 -2.61 -1.36 10.60
CA GLY A 113 -3.79 -1.58 9.74
C GLY A 113 -3.97 -0.52 8.65
N ASP A 114 -3.16 0.55 8.63
CA ASP A 114 -3.16 1.51 7.52
C ASP A 114 -2.21 1.12 6.37
N SER A 115 -1.41 0.06 6.52
CA SER A 115 -0.51 -0.41 5.45
C SER A 115 -1.31 -0.72 4.16
N GLY A 116 -0.75 -0.32 3.02
CA GLY A 116 -1.40 -0.36 1.71
C GLY A 116 -2.27 0.87 1.40
N ALA A 117 -2.54 1.74 2.38
CA ALA A 117 -3.37 2.93 2.18
C ALA A 117 -2.82 3.86 1.08
N PRO A 118 -3.69 4.51 0.29
CA PRO A 118 -3.24 5.47 -0.71
C PRO A 118 -2.61 6.69 -0.05
N VAL A 119 -1.46 7.10 -0.58
CA VAL A 119 -0.83 8.40 -0.33
C VAL A 119 -1.14 9.31 -1.51
N PHE A 120 -1.65 10.51 -1.23
CA PHE A 120 -2.10 11.42 -2.28
C PHE A 120 -1.81 12.88 -1.94
N GLU A 121 -1.62 13.68 -2.99
CA GLU A 121 -1.53 15.13 -2.92
C GLU A 121 -2.91 15.72 -3.25
N LEU A 122 -3.32 16.75 -2.51
CA LEU A 122 -4.45 17.59 -2.88
C LEU A 122 -3.91 18.81 -3.65
N THR A 123 -4.22 18.90 -4.95
CA THR A 123 -3.78 20.04 -5.78
C THR A 123 -4.88 21.09 -5.91
N GLY A 124 -4.51 22.37 -5.85
CA GLY A 124 -5.43 23.50 -6.03
C GLY A 124 -6.34 23.74 -4.82
N ASP A 125 -7.63 23.95 -5.07
CA ASP A 125 -8.68 24.20 -4.07
C ASP A 125 -9.24 22.90 -3.44
N SER A 126 -8.44 21.82 -3.42
CA SER A 126 -8.77 20.46 -2.95
C SER A 126 -9.71 19.62 -3.84
N SER A 127 -10.12 20.12 -5.01
CA SER A 127 -11.01 19.40 -5.93
C SER A 127 -10.36 18.22 -6.67
N VAL A 128 -9.01 18.13 -6.68
CA VAL A 128 -8.26 17.09 -7.39
C VAL A 128 -7.25 16.43 -6.46
N ALA A 129 -7.37 15.10 -6.32
CA ALA A 129 -6.38 14.26 -5.65
C ALA A 129 -5.44 13.61 -6.69
N ARG A 130 -4.13 13.70 -6.46
CA ARG A 130 -3.10 13.01 -7.26
C ARG A 130 -2.54 11.86 -6.46
N ALA A 131 -2.55 10.67 -7.03
CA ALA A 131 -2.01 9.48 -6.39
C ALA A 131 -0.49 9.56 -6.38
N MET A 132 0.10 9.55 -5.19
CA MET A 132 1.55 9.71 -5.00
C MET A 132 2.21 8.41 -4.61
N GLY A 133 1.52 7.50 -3.93
CA GLY A 133 2.11 6.24 -3.50
C GLY A 133 1.21 5.37 -2.64
N SER A 134 1.81 4.38 -1.98
CA SER A 134 1.14 3.49 -1.03
C SER A 134 1.88 3.45 0.31
N HIS A 135 1.12 3.63 1.40
CA HIS A 135 1.63 3.63 2.77
C HIS A 135 2.20 2.26 3.13
N THR A 136 3.43 2.23 3.62
CA THR A 136 4.06 1.00 4.08
C THR A 136 3.93 0.87 5.59
N GLY A 137 4.26 1.94 6.30
CA GLY A 137 4.22 1.97 7.76
C GLY A 137 4.70 3.29 8.34
N SER A 138 5.05 3.28 9.63
CA SER A 138 5.51 4.49 10.32
C SER A 138 6.69 4.22 11.24
N ILE A 139 7.57 5.22 11.34
CA ILE A 139 8.70 5.21 12.26
C ILE A 139 8.43 6.25 13.34
N ARG A 140 8.56 5.85 14.60
CA ARG A 140 8.47 6.74 15.76
C ARG A 140 9.82 6.80 16.46
N THR A 141 10.31 8.01 16.71
CA THR A 141 11.53 8.22 17.48
C THR A 141 11.24 9.10 18.68
N THR A 142 11.88 8.82 19.81
CA THR A 142 11.88 9.71 20.98
C THR A 142 13.30 10.26 21.14
N SER A 143 13.43 11.59 21.18
CA SER A 143 14.72 12.23 21.43
C SER A 143 15.20 11.98 22.86
N ILE A 144 16.48 12.24 23.12
CA ILE A 144 17.04 12.18 24.47
C ILE A 144 16.35 13.12 25.47
N PHE A 145 15.68 14.17 24.98
CA PHE A 145 14.91 15.13 25.78
C PHE A 145 13.41 14.80 25.84
N GLY A 146 13.01 13.60 25.40
CA GLY A 146 11.64 13.13 25.45
C GLY A 146 10.72 13.65 24.32
N SER A 147 11.25 14.44 23.38
CA SER A 147 10.46 14.92 22.24
C SER A 147 10.19 13.76 21.28
N LYS A 148 8.92 13.52 20.95
CA LYS A 148 8.51 12.46 20.03
C LYS A 148 8.41 13.00 18.61
N SER A 149 8.82 12.21 17.63
CA SER A 149 8.67 12.50 16.21
C SER A 149 8.20 11.25 15.49
N GLU A 150 7.43 11.45 14.43
CA GLU A 150 6.87 10.37 13.65
C GLU A 150 6.96 10.68 12.16
N TRP A 151 7.23 9.64 11.39
CA TRP A 151 7.30 9.66 9.94
C TRP A 151 6.36 8.61 9.38
N THR A 152 5.63 8.99 8.34
CA THR A 152 5.01 8.07 7.40
C THR A 152 6.09 7.60 6.44
N ILE A 153 6.17 6.30 6.23
CA ILE A 153 6.98 5.69 5.19
C ILE A 153 6.03 5.13 4.13
N PHE A 154 6.35 5.38 2.86
CA PHE A 154 5.56 4.92 1.72
C PHE A 154 6.47 4.69 0.52
N GLN A 155 6.01 3.89 -0.43
CA GLN A 155 6.60 3.80 -1.77
C GLN A 155 5.83 4.73 -2.69
N ASP A 156 6.54 5.56 -3.45
CA ASP A 156 5.89 6.45 -4.40
C ASP A 156 5.61 5.74 -5.74
N PHE A 157 4.69 6.27 -6.53
CA PHE A 157 4.40 5.71 -7.86
C PHE A 157 5.35 6.26 -8.94
N GLY A 158 6.11 7.32 -8.63
CA GLY A 158 7.14 7.83 -9.52
C GLY A 158 8.22 6.79 -9.79
N THR A 159 8.76 6.17 -8.75
CA THR A 159 9.79 5.13 -8.83
C THR A 159 9.34 3.90 -9.63
N ALA A 160 8.05 3.54 -9.59
CA ALA A 160 7.51 2.43 -10.39
C ALA A 160 7.74 2.62 -11.91
N THR A 161 7.95 3.85 -12.37
CA THR A 161 8.24 4.11 -13.79
C THR A 161 9.62 3.70 -14.23
N ARG A 162 10.56 3.49 -13.30
CA ARG A 162 11.84 2.84 -13.57
C ARG A 162 11.65 1.40 -14.03
N ASP A 163 10.70 0.70 -13.41
CA ASP A 163 10.48 -0.74 -13.63
C ASP A 163 9.44 -0.97 -14.74
N PHE A 164 8.56 0.00 -14.98
CA PHE A 164 7.51 -0.03 -16.00
C PHE A 164 7.63 1.17 -16.95
N PRO A 165 8.59 1.15 -17.89
CA PRO A 165 8.71 2.19 -18.91
C PRO A 165 7.41 2.29 -19.73
N GLY A 166 6.91 3.50 -19.93
CA GLY A 166 5.60 3.79 -20.52
C GLY A 166 4.50 4.21 -19.53
N LEU A 167 4.75 4.12 -18.22
CA LEU A 167 3.88 4.65 -17.16
C LEU A 167 4.32 6.04 -16.66
N GLU A 168 5.17 6.75 -17.42
CA GLU A 168 5.78 7.99 -16.97
C GLU A 168 4.73 8.99 -16.47
N PRO A 169 4.79 9.41 -15.20
CA PRO A 169 3.85 10.37 -14.67
C PRO A 169 3.99 11.70 -15.39
N TYR A 170 2.86 12.39 -15.57
CA TYR A 170 2.87 13.75 -16.09
C TYR A 170 3.55 14.70 -15.10
N LEU A 171 4.83 14.97 -15.35
CA LEU A 171 5.66 15.96 -14.68
C LEU A 171 5.24 17.36 -15.13
N GLY A 172 4.19 17.89 -14.51
CA GLY A 172 3.72 19.26 -14.74
C GLY A 172 4.50 20.34 -13.98
N PHE A 173 5.79 20.14 -13.65
CA PHE A 173 6.56 21.09 -12.84
C PHE A 173 8.05 21.17 -13.23
N ASP A 174 8.60 22.40 -13.12
CA ASP A 174 10.01 22.78 -13.23
C ASP A 174 10.85 22.40 -11.98
N LYS A 175 10.50 21.32 -11.26
CA LYS A 175 11.18 20.93 -10.01
C LYS A 175 11.70 19.49 -10.09
N ASP A 176 12.91 19.29 -9.59
CA ASP A 176 13.56 17.99 -9.58
C ASP A 176 12.83 17.01 -8.62
N PRO A 177 12.53 15.78 -9.06
CA PRO A 177 11.99 14.73 -8.20
C PRO A 177 13.04 14.31 -7.15
N VAL A 178 12.56 13.81 -6.01
CA VAL A 178 13.41 13.23 -4.95
C VAL A 178 13.57 11.73 -5.14
#